data_AF-A0A2H5QBC5-F1
#
_entry.id   AF-A0A2H5QBC5-F1
#
_cell.length_a   1.000
_cell.length_b   1.000
_cell.length_c   1.000
_cell.angle_alpha   90.00
_cell.angle_beta   90.00
_cell.angle_gamma   90.00
#
_symmetry.space_group_name_H-M   'P 1'
#
loop_
_entity.id
_entity.type
_entity.pdbx_description
1 polymer ?
#
loop_
_entity_poly.entity_id
_entity_poly.type
_entity_poly.pdbx_seq_one_letter_code
_entity_poly.pdbx_strand_id
1 'polypeptide(L)'
;MSSHIDETLDFDLGISSFDFDSDEDSLQGVPLYPLYKRLALALCRSVNCGAFCRTYKKVALMNEECFLEQKEEEWSQLILNKGSSDLVDILKAVEFELHVQEPFFSFIKDGLKTVEGRCTISDYNSIGPGSVILLNKCMMLKVQSVCHYDSFSEMLEAESLVKVLPGVKTIEEGVQIYRKFYTEEKERSNGVLAICISKMATQPYVTLASILSGLGYVGIQSLLGLSHTAGTISDALPPPRSALLSSFMLPFKPNVKGSSLTCGARALAKHATRSSNRYWGRYDGSDSNKNRLAMDVIGPLIAYCCWLNVHIVQPHGIVFEIRVADGYGARWSEDGSKVYA
;
A
#
# COMPACT_ATOMS: atom_id res chain seq x y z
N MET A 1 30.66 19.32 -12.02
CA MET A 1 29.79 18.88 -13.14
C MET A 1 29.36 17.46 -12.84
N SER A 2 28.03 17.27 -12.77
CA SER A 2 27.25 16.03 -12.71
C SER A 2 27.58 15.00 -11.62
N SER A 3 26.88 15.12 -10.48
CA SER A 3 26.57 13.99 -9.59
C SER A 3 25.36 13.25 -10.16
N HIS A 4 25.56 12.02 -10.63
CA HIS A 4 24.45 11.14 -11.00
C HIS A 4 23.86 10.51 -9.74
N ILE A 5 22.62 10.88 -9.45
CA ILE A 5 21.74 10.26 -8.48
C ILE A 5 21.29 8.95 -9.12
N ASP A 6 21.64 7.83 -8.50
CA ASP A 6 21.19 6.50 -8.90
C ASP A 6 19.79 6.29 -8.30
N GLU A 7 18.76 6.51 -9.12
CA GLU A 7 17.36 6.22 -8.81
C GLU A 7 17.15 4.70 -8.79
N THR A 8 17.50 4.07 -7.69
CA THR A 8 16.98 2.74 -7.35
C THR A 8 15.53 2.91 -6.91
N LEU A 9 14.60 2.46 -7.76
CA LEU A 9 13.20 2.27 -7.40
C LEU A 9 13.11 1.13 -6.38
N ASP A 10 13.49 1.43 -5.14
CA ASP A 10 13.18 0.60 -3.97
C ASP A 10 11.66 0.63 -3.78
N PHE A 11 11.00 -0.37 -4.34
CA PHE A 11 9.63 -0.71 -3.96
C PHE A 11 9.69 -1.42 -2.60
N ASP A 12 10.01 -0.66 -1.55
CA ASP A 12 9.91 -1.15 -0.18
C ASP A 12 8.43 -1.33 0.15
N LEU A 13 8.01 -2.60 0.25
CA LEU A 13 6.65 -2.96 0.63
C LEU A 13 6.30 -2.52 2.07
N GLY A 14 7.22 -1.92 2.81
CA GLY A 14 6.99 -1.45 4.18
C GLY A 14 6.67 -2.59 5.14
N ILE A 15 7.11 -3.80 4.83
CA ILE A 15 6.82 -5.02 5.61
C ILE A 15 7.96 -5.36 6.59
N SER A 16 9.19 -4.83 6.40
CA SER A 16 10.36 -5.25 7.22
C SER A 16 10.51 -4.54 8.57
N SER A 17 9.63 -3.62 8.91
CA SER A 17 9.56 -3.09 10.26
C SER A 17 8.10 -3.07 10.66
N PHE A 18 7.75 -3.90 11.64
CA PHE A 18 6.54 -3.68 12.43
C PHE A 18 6.62 -2.36 13.24
N ASP A 19 7.63 -1.52 13.02
CA ASP A 19 7.59 -0.09 13.28
C ASP A 19 6.96 0.63 12.08
N PHE A 20 5.64 0.44 11.92
CA PHE A 20 4.85 1.53 11.35
C PHE A 20 4.80 2.59 12.44
N ASP A 21 5.43 3.74 12.21
CA ASP A 21 5.13 4.94 12.99
C ASP A 21 3.60 5.07 13.00
N SER A 22 3.02 4.80 14.17
CA SER A 22 1.59 4.67 14.36
C SER A 22 0.97 6.06 14.42
N ASP A 23 1.04 6.80 13.32
CA ASP A 23 0.21 7.99 13.16
C ASP A 23 -1.21 7.49 12.95
N GLU A 24 -1.98 7.36 14.03
CA GLU A 24 -3.44 7.17 13.95
C GLU A 24 -4.10 8.23 13.05
N ASP A 25 -3.45 9.39 12.89
CA ASP A 25 -3.83 10.46 11.97
C ASP A 25 -3.81 10.05 10.49
N SER A 26 -3.04 9.03 10.11
CA SER A 26 -2.95 8.55 8.72
C SER A 26 -4.21 7.81 8.23
N LEU A 27 -5.08 7.36 9.14
CA LEU A 27 -6.36 6.71 8.83
C LEU A 27 -7.54 7.70 8.78
N GLN A 28 -7.31 8.98 9.10
CA GLN A 28 -8.38 9.98 9.07
C GLN A 28 -8.61 10.56 7.66
N GLY A 29 -9.81 11.08 7.44
CA GLY A 29 -10.19 11.77 6.21
C GLY A 29 -10.21 10.88 4.96
N VAL A 30 -10.23 11.56 3.81
CA VAL A 30 -10.13 10.92 2.49
C VAL A 30 -8.76 10.24 2.38
N PRO A 31 -8.64 9.00 1.91
CA PRO A 31 -7.34 8.34 1.84
C PRO A 31 -6.34 9.02 0.89
N LEU A 32 -5.06 9.00 1.27
CA LEU A 32 -3.97 9.40 0.39
C LEU A 32 -3.65 8.29 -0.61
N TYR A 33 -3.23 8.70 -1.80
CA TYR A 33 -2.73 7.78 -2.82
C TYR A 33 -1.22 7.55 -2.64
N PRO A 34 -0.72 6.35 -2.94
CA PRO A 34 -1.45 5.21 -3.46
C PRO A 34 -2.25 4.47 -2.37
N LEU A 35 -3.49 4.05 -2.71
CA LEU A 35 -4.45 3.49 -1.74
C LEU A 35 -3.96 2.21 -1.04
N TYR A 36 -3.07 1.44 -1.67
CA TYR A 36 -2.53 0.22 -1.07
C TYR A 36 -1.81 0.49 0.26
N LYS A 37 -1.23 1.68 0.46
CA LYS A 37 -0.55 2.03 1.72
C LYS A 37 -1.54 2.10 2.87
N ARG A 38 -2.69 2.75 2.67
CA ARG A 38 -3.76 2.81 3.67
C ARG A 38 -4.37 1.42 3.90
N LEU A 39 -4.59 0.66 2.83
CA LEU A 39 -5.10 -0.71 2.95
C LEU A 39 -4.15 -1.59 3.77
N ALA A 40 -2.85 -1.53 3.49
CA ALA A 40 -1.83 -2.29 4.22
C ALA A 40 -1.79 -1.90 5.71
N LEU A 41 -1.84 -0.60 6.03
CA LEU A 41 -1.90 -0.12 7.40
C LEU A 41 -3.16 -0.62 8.14
N ALA A 42 -4.33 -0.50 7.50
CA ALA A 42 -5.60 -0.94 8.08
C ALA A 42 -5.65 -2.46 8.30
N LEU A 43 -5.10 -3.23 7.35
CA LEU A 43 -4.93 -4.68 7.50
C LEU A 43 -3.96 -5.03 8.62
N CYS A 44 -2.79 -4.38 8.68
CA CYS A 44 -1.80 -4.58 9.73
C CYS A 44 -2.42 -4.33 11.12
N ARG A 45 -3.14 -3.20 11.28
CA ARG A 45 -3.90 -2.92 12.51
C ARG A 45 -4.89 -4.03 12.83
N SER A 46 -5.66 -4.48 11.85
CA SER A 46 -6.66 -5.53 12.05
C SER A 46 -6.03 -6.87 12.46
N VAL A 47 -4.92 -7.25 11.83
CA VAL A 47 -4.15 -8.46 12.16
C VAL A 47 -3.57 -8.37 13.58
N ASN A 48 -3.01 -7.21 13.96
CA ASN A 48 -2.46 -7.00 15.30
C ASN A 48 -3.55 -7.00 16.39
N CYS A 49 -4.74 -6.49 16.07
CA CYS A 49 -5.88 -6.51 16.98
C CYS A 49 -6.64 -7.85 17.01
N GLY A 50 -6.36 -8.78 16.09
CA GLY A 50 -7.09 -10.05 16.00
C GLY A 50 -8.54 -9.92 15.54
N ALA A 51 -8.93 -8.77 14.97
CA ALA A 51 -10.30 -8.49 14.59
C ALA A 51 -10.35 -7.44 13.46
N PHE A 52 -11.45 -7.42 12.71
CA PHE A 52 -11.66 -6.42 11.67
C PHE A 52 -11.77 -5.01 12.28
N CYS A 53 -10.83 -4.13 11.91
CA CYS A 53 -10.79 -2.76 12.39
C CYS A 53 -11.20 -1.78 11.29
N ARG A 54 -12.45 -1.32 11.33
CA ARG A 54 -12.93 -0.23 10.46
C ARG A 54 -12.13 1.05 10.73
N THR A 55 -11.84 1.81 9.67
CA THR A 55 -11.02 3.01 9.75
C THR A 55 -11.80 4.30 10.04
N TYR A 56 -13.13 4.23 10.08
CA TYR A 56 -14.01 5.35 10.46
C TYR A 56 -14.80 5.05 11.74
N LYS A 57 -15.11 6.09 12.52
CA LYS A 57 -15.91 5.98 13.76
C LYS A 57 -17.38 5.74 13.42
N LYS A 58 -18.06 4.85 14.15
CA LYS A 58 -19.51 4.61 14.05
C LYS A 58 -20.24 5.93 14.32
N VAL A 59 -20.81 6.54 13.28
CA VAL A 59 -21.64 7.74 13.42
C VAL A 59 -23.08 7.27 13.62
N ALA A 60 -23.66 7.54 14.78
CA ALA A 60 -24.98 7.06 15.23
C ALA A 60 -26.20 7.57 14.42
N LEU A 61 -25.97 8.16 13.24
CA LEU A 61 -26.99 8.87 12.45
C LEU A 61 -27.70 8.00 11.39
N MET A 62 -27.27 6.75 11.13
CA MET A 62 -27.75 5.97 9.98
C MET A 62 -28.11 4.52 10.40
N ASN A 63 -29.39 4.15 10.24
CA ASN A 63 -30.05 2.94 10.72
C ASN A 63 -29.70 1.62 9.98
N GLU A 64 -28.60 1.55 9.22
CA GLU A 64 -28.26 0.41 8.34
C GLU A 64 -27.31 -0.61 9.02
N GLU A 65 -27.35 -0.67 10.35
CA GLU A 65 -26.28 -1.24 11.18
C GLU A 65 -26.23 -2.78 11.21
N CYS A 66 -27.33 -3.49 10.96
CA CYS A 66 -27.42 -4.93 11.26
C CYS A 66 -26.72 -5.85 10.23
N PHE A 67 -26.74 -5.51 8.93
CA PHE A 67 -26.07 -6.32 7.89
C PHE A 67 -24.53 -6.24 7.97
N LEU A 68 -24.02 -5.03 8.26
CA LEU A 68 -22.58 -4.80 8.39
C LEU A 68 -22.01 -5.45 9.65
N GLU A 69 -22.77 -5.48 10.76
CA GLU A 69 -22.34 -6.12 11.99
C GLU A 69 -22.07 -7.63 11.81
N GLN A 70 -22.96 -8.35 11.10
CA GLN A 70 -22.73 -9.76 10.78
C GLN A 70 -21.49 -9.96 9.88
N LYS A 71 -21.33 -9.13 8.86
CA LYS A 71 -20.17 -9.20 7.94
C LYS A 71 -18.85 -8.91 8.64
N GLU A 72 -18.84 -7.97 9.57
CA GLU A 72 -17.66 -7.66 10.35
C GLU A 72 -17.26 -8.77 11.31
N GLU A 73 -18.21 -9.51 11.86
CA GLU A 73 -17.92 -10.71 12.63
C GLU A 73 -17.27 -11.79 11.74
N GLU A 74 -17.84 -12.04 10.55
CA GLU A 74 -17.26 -12.95 9.55
C GLU A 74 -15.83 -12.54 9.17
N TRP A 75 -15.59 -11.25 8.90
CA TRP A 75 -14.26 -10.73 8.59
C TRP A 75 -13.30 -10.79 9.77
N SER A 76 -13.79 -10.57 10.99
CA SER A 76 -12.98 -10.69 12.20
C SER A 76 -12.50 -12.12 12.40
N GLN A 77 -13.36 -13.11 12.20
CA GLN A 77 -12.97 -14.53 12.23
C GLN A 77 -11.96 -14.85 11.12
N LEU A 78 -12.17 -14.32 9.91
CA LEU A 78 -11.21 -14.47 8.81
C LEU A 78 -9.84 -13.90 9.15
N ILE A 79 -9.79 -12.69 9.72
CA ILE A 79 -8.56 -12.01 10.11
C ILE A 79 -7.87 -12.75 11.25
N LEU A 80 -8.62 -13.21 12.25
CA LEU A 80 -8.08 -14.00 13.34
C LEU A 80 -7.42 -15.29 12.83
N ASN A 81 -8.13 -16.04 11.98
CA ASN A 81 -7.71 -17.37 11.51
C ASN A 81 -6.64 -17.34 10.41
N LYS A 82 -6.60 -16.31 9.56
CA LYS A 82 -5.62 -16.24 8.45
C LYS A 82 -4.57 -15.18 8.65
N GLY A 83 -4.94 -14.06 9.24
CA GLY A 83 -4.02 -12.97 9.54
C GLY A 83 -3.23 -13.26 10.80
N SER A 84 -3.91 -13.25 11.94
CA SER A 84 -3.27 -13.27 13.26
C SER A 84 -2.65 -14.62 13.64
N SER A 85 -3.11 -15.73 13.05
CA SER A 85 -2.43 -17.03 13.11
C SER A 85 -1.59 -17.29 11.87
N ASP A 86 -2.17 -17.70 10.74
CA ASP A 86 -1.42 -18.28 9.62
C ASP A 86 -0.33 -17.33 9.10
N LEU A 87 -0.67 -16.08 8.79
CA LEU A 87 0.29 -15.12 8.24
C LEU A 87 1.38 -14.77 9.26
N VAL A 88 1.01 -14.55 10.52
CA VAL A 88 1.98 -14.25 11.58
C VAL A 88 2.91 -15.45 11.84
N ASP A 89 2.39 -16.67 11.86
CA ASP A 89 3.19 -17.88 12.06
C ASP A 89 4.11 -18.16 10.88
N ILE A 90 3.63 -17.92 9.64
CA ILE A 90 4.45 -17.94 8.42
C ILE A 90 5.63 -16.97 8.54
N LEU A 91 5.38 -15.74 8.98
CA LEU A 91 6.42 -14.71 9.09
C LEU A 91 7.36 -14.96 10.27
N LYS A 92 6.88 -15.52 11.39
CA LYS A 92 7.71 -15.92 12.53
C LYS A 92 8.66 -17.08 12.20
N ALA A 93 8.31 -17.90 11.21
CA ALA A 93 9.17 -19.00 10.76
C ALA A 93 10.40 -18.50 9.98
N VAL A 94 10.43 -17.24 9.54
CA VAL A 94 11.56 -16.67 8.80
C VAL A 94 12.76 -16.51 9.73
N GLU A 95 13.88 -17.12 9.36
CA GLU A 95 15.15 -17.02 10.08
C GLU A 95 16.09 -16.00 9.44
N PHE A 96 16.03 -15.86 8.11
CA PHE A 96 16.95 -15.03 7.34
C PHE A 96 16.22 -14.23 6.27
N GLU A 97 16.67 -13.01 6.03
CA GLU A 97 16.21 -12.20 4.90
C GLU A 97 17.33 -12.06 3.88
N LEU A 98 17.00 -12.32 2.60
CA LEU A 98 17.94 -12.12 1.50
C LEU A 98 17.34 -11.18 0.46
N HIS A 99 18.21 -10.39 -0.15
CA HIS A 99 17.84 -9.54 -1.27
C HIS A 99 18.58 -9.96 -2.54
N VAL A 100 17.82 -10.16 -3.63
CA VAL A 100 18.31 -10.55 -4.95
C VAL A 100 17.75 -9.59 -6.00
N GLN A 101 18.62 -9.08 -6.86
CA GLN A 101 18.23 -8.19 -7.96
C GLN A 101 17.65 -8.96 -9.16
N GLU A 102 16.91 -8.27 -10.01
CA GLU A 102 16.54 -8.80 -11.34
C GLU A 102 17.78 -8.93 -12.24
N PRO A 103 17.84 -9.95 -13.12
CA PRO A 103 16.79 -10.93 -13.44
C PRO A 103 16.76 -12.16 -12.52
N PHE A 104 17.69 -12.26 -11.56
CA PHE A 104 17.87 -13.46 -10.75
C PHE A 104 16.68 -13.73 -9.82
N PHE A 105 15.99 -12.69 -9.35
CA PHE A 105 14.76 -12.86 -8.59
C PHE A 105 13.69 -13.58 -9.40
N SER A 106 13.44 -13.15 -10.65
CA SER A 106 12.50 -13.83 -11.54
C SER A 106 12.91 -15.29 -11.80
N PHE A 107 14.20 -15.56 -11.99
CA PHE A 107 14.68 -16.94 -12.14
C PHE A 107 14.45 -17.82 -10.92
N ILE A 108 14.58 -17.28 -9.71
CA ILE A 108 14.26 -18.02 -8.47
C ILE A 108 12.75 -18.23 -8.36
N LYS A 109 11.96 -17.18 -8.64
CA LYS A 109 10.49 -17.21 -8.61
C LYS A 109 9.90 -18.30 -9.51
N ASP A 110 10.48 -18.46 -10.70
CA ASP A 110 10.07 -19.42 -11.73
C ASP A 110 10.71 -20.81 -11.53
N GLY A 111 11.60 -20.96 -10.54
CA GLY A 111 12.26 -22.23 -10.22
C GLY A 111 13.37 -22.62 -11.18
N LEU A 112 13.83 -21.70 -12.04
CA LEU A 112 14.96 -21.90 -12.95
C LEU A 112 16.29 -21.87 -12.21
N LYS A 113 16.42 -20.94 -11.26
CA LYS A 113 17.59 -20.80 -10.38
C LYS A 113 17.29 -21.45 -9.03
N THR A 114 18.01 -22.53 -8.72
CA THR A 114 17.81 -23.31 -7.49
C THR A 114 19.00 -23.19 -6.53
N VAL A 115 20.07 -22.54 -6.93
CA VAL A 115 21.27 -22.34 -6.12
C VAL A 115 21.60 -20.87 -6.09
N GLU A 116 21.71 -20.30 -4.89
CA GLU A 116 22.11 -18.92 -4.66
C GLU A 116 23.54 -18.87 -4.12
N GLY A 117 24.46 -18.36 -4.93
CA GLY A 117 25.86 -18.15 -4.55
C GLY A 117 26.07 -16.81 -3.85
N ARG A 118 26.74 -16.80 -2.69
CA ARG A 118 27.08 -15.60 -1.92
C ARG A 118 28.50 -15.73 -1.34
N CYS A 119 29.21 -14.63 -1.12
CA CYS A 119 30.40 -14.70 -0.26
C CYS A 119 30.00 -14.99 1.19
N THR A 120 30.77 -15.81 1.88
CA THR A 120 30.55 -16.20 3.27
C THR A 120 30.80 -15.02 4.22
N ILE A 121 29.78 -14.18 4.42
CA ILE A 121 29.80 -13.09 5.40
C ILE A 121 29.23 -13.64 6.71
N SER A 122 29.64 -13.09 7.86
CA SER A 122 29.28 -13.53 9.21
C SER A 122 27.80 -13.91 9.38
N ASP A 123 26.91 -13.17 8.73
CA ASP A 123 25.46 -13.29 8.88
C ASP A 123 24.87 -14.51 8.15
N TYR A 124 25.62 -15.09 7.20
CA TYR A 124 25.21 -16.24 6.40
C TYR A 124 25.80 -17.56 6.90
N ASN A 125 26.78 -17.53 7.80
CA ASN A 125 27.45 -18.74 8.32
C ASN A 125 26.51 -19.65 9.12
N SER A 126 25.43 -19.09 9.67
CA SER A 126 24.42 -19.84 10.41
C SER A 126 23.32 -20.43 9.53
N ILE A 127 23.30 -20.11 8.22
CA ILE A 127 22.32 -20.69 7.30
C ILE A 127 22.62 -22.19 7.16
N GLY A 128 21.65 -23.01 7.54
CA GLY A 128 21.75 -24.47 7.48
C GLY A 128 20.64 -25.11 6.65
N PRO A 129 20.77 -26.40 6.33
CA PRO A 129 19.66 -27.19 5.80
C PRO A 129 18.43 -27.08 6.71
N GLY A 130 17.28 -26.78 6.11
CA GLY A 130 16.02 -26.60 6.82
C GLY A 130 15.65 -25.16 7.13
N SER A 131 16.61 -24.23 7.14
CA SER A 131 16.35 -22.81 7.42
C SER A 131 15.38 -22.19 6.40
N VAL A 132 14.58 -21.24 6.89
CA VAL A 132 13.60 -20.50 6.07
C VAL A 132 14.14 -19.11 5.75
N ILE A 133 14.20 -18.81 4.47
CA ILE A 133 14.66 -17.53 3.93
C ILE A 133 13.47 -16.75 3.37
N LEU A 134 13.34 -15.49 3.73
CA LEU A 134 12.47 -14.52 3.09
C LEU A 134 13.24 -13.73 2.03
N LEU A 135 12.96 -14.02 0.76
CA LEU A 135 13.57 -13.35 -0.38
C LEU A 135 12.79 -12.09 -0.74
N ASN A 136 13.49 -10.96 -0.87
CA ASN A 136 12.94 -9.65 -1.25
C ASN A 136 11.68 -9.28 -0.45
N LYS A 137 11.65 -9.65 0.84
CA LYS A 137 10.51 -9.41 1.76
C LYS A 137 9.16 -9.94 1.26
N CYS A 138 9.12 -10.87 0.31
CA CYS A 138 7.86 -11.27 -0.34
C CYS A 138 7.73 -12.77 -0.63
N MET A 139 8.82 -13.53 -0.68
CA MET A 139 8.79 -14.94 -1.05
C MET A 139 9.56 -15.80 -0.07
N MET A 140 8.94 -16.87 0.41
CA MET A 140 9.59 -17.82 1.30
C MET A 140 10.25 -18.97 0.56
N LEU A 141 11.48 -19.27 0.95
CA LEU A 141 12.30 -20.33 0.43
C LEU A 141 12.77 -21.21 1.58
N LYS A 142 12.88 -22.50 1.32
CA LYS A 142 13.50 -23.46 2.24
C LYS A 142 14.87 -23.85 1.71
N VAL A 143 15.86 -23.77 2.59
CA VAL A 143 17.22 -24.24 2.31
C VAL A 143 17.25 -25.75 2.34
N GLN A 144 17.69 -26.34 1.23
CA GLN A 144 17.83 -27.79 1.06
C GLN A 144 19.21 -28.27 1.49
N SER A 145 20.25 -27.55 1.08
CA SER A 145 21.64 -27.82 1.43
C SER A 145 22.47 -26.56 1.31
N VAL A 146 23.63 -26.56 1.96
CA VAL A 146 24.59 -25.46 1.94
C VAL A 146 25.98 -26.05 1.70
N CYS A 147 26.66 -25.58 0.66
CA CYS A 147 28.00 -26.03 0.27
C CYS A 147 28.97 -24.86 0.34
N HIS A 148 30.20 -25.12 0.77
CA HIS A 148 31.28 -24.12 0.85
C HIS A 148 32.33 -24.42 -0.21
N TYR A 149 32.82 -23.38 -0.87
CA TYR A 149 33.82 -23.43 -1.92
C TYR A 149 34.86 -22.33 -1.70
N ASP A 150 36.08 -22.53 -2.21
CA ASP A 150 37.14 -21.53 -2.08
C ASP A 150 36.94 -20.36 -3.06
N SER A 151 36.24 -20.60 -4.17
CA SER A 151 35.99 -19.61 -5.21
C SER A 151 34.64 -19.74 -5.93
N PHE A 152 34.20 -18.68 -6.60
CA PHE A 152 33.01 -18.72 -7.45
C PHE A 152 33.22 -19.63 -8.67
N SER A 153 34.44 -19.74 -9.19
CA SER A 153 34.74 -20.66 -10.31
C SER A 153 34.47 -22.10 -9.89
N GLU A 154 35.03 -22.51 -8.75
CA GLU A 154 34.85 -23.84 -8.19
C GLU A 154 33.37 -24.12 -7.87
N MET A 155 32.68 -23.14 -7.28
CA MET A 155 31.24 -23.24 -7.04
C MET A 155 30.47 -23.47 -8.34
N LEU A 156 30.75 -22.72 -9.42
CA LEU A 156 30.03 -22.85 -10.70
C LEU A 156 30.37 -24.14 -11.47
N GLU A 157 31.55 -24.70 -11.23
CA GLU A 157 31.97 -26.00 -11.77
C GLU A 157 31.26 -27.15 -11.04
N ALA A 158 31.18 -27.09 -9.71
CA ALA A 158 30.54 -28.10 -8.89
C ALA A 158 29.00 -27.98 -8.93
N GLU A 159 28.48 -26.78 -8.70
CA GLU A 159 27.06 -26.44 -8.79
C GLU A 159 26.77 -26.01 -10.23
N SER A 160 26.21 -26.93 -11.02
CA SER A 160 25.79 -26.72 -12.41
C SER A 160 25.45 -25.25 -12.75
N LEU A 161 26.25 -24.64 -13.63
CA LEU A 161 26.12 -23.23 -14.04
C LEU A 161 24.69 -22.80 -14.35
N VAL A 162 23.90 -23.66 -15.01
CA VAL A 162 22.50 -23.39 -15.35
C VAL A 162 21.61 -23.20 -14.11
N LYS A 163 21.88 -23.93 -13.03
CA LYS A 163 21.12 -23.83 -11.76
C LYS A 163 21.49 -22.60 -10.95
N VAL A 164 22.71 -22.10 -11.11
CA VAL A 164 23.21 -20.91 -10.38
C VAL A 164 22.91 -19.64 -11.19
N LEU A 165 23.20 -19.63 -12.48
CA LEU A 165 23.06 -18.49 -13.38
C LEU A 165 22.38 -18.91 -14.70
N PRO A 166 21.04 -19.03 -14.72
CA PRO A 166 20.31 -19.38 -15.93
C PRO A 166 20.60 -18.41 -17.09
N GLY A 167 20.89 -18.96 -18.27
CA GLY A 167 21.18 -18.19 -19.49
C GLY A 167 22.66 -17.87 -19.73
N VAL A 168 23.52 -18.06 -18.73
CA VAL A 168 24.98 -17.88 -18.86
C VAL A 168 25.60 -19.13 -19.48
N LYS A 169 26.56 -18.93 -20.40
CA LYS A 169 27.13 -20.04 -21.19
C LYS A 169 28.46 -20.56 -20.66
N THR A 170 29.27 -19.69 -20.04
CA THR A 170 30.60 -20.08 -19.56
C THR A 170 30.82 -19.67 -18.11
N ILE A 171 31.74 -20.37 -17.42
CA ILE A 171 32.06 -20.10 -16.02
C ILE A 171 32.70 -18.73 -15.88
N GLU A 172 33.54 -18.31 -16.84
CA GLU A 172 34.20 -17.00 -16.84
C GLU A 172 33.16 -15.87 -16.86
N GLU A 173 32.15 -15.98 -17.73
CA GLU A 173 31.04 -15.03 -17.77
C GLU A 173 30.27 -15.01 -16.43
N GLY A 174 30.05 -16.18 -15.84
CA GLY A 174 29.42 -16.31 -14.52
C GLY A 174 30.20 -15.65 -13.40
N VAL A 175 31.53 -15.82 -13.37
CA VAL A 175 32.40 -15.15 -12.40
C VAL A 175 32.37 -13.64 -12.60
N GLN A 176 32.36 -13.16 -13.86
CA GLN A 176 32.25 -11.71 -14.14
C GLN A 176 30.93 -11.10 -13.64
N ILE A 177 29.85 -11.87 -13.57
CA ILE A 177 28.59 -11.43 -12.94
C ILE A 177 28.80 -11.23 -11.44
N TYR A 178 29.42 -12.20 -10.76
CA TYR A 178 29.71 -12.08 -9.32
C TYR A 178 30.69 -10.95 -8.99
N ARG A 179 31.63 -10.63 -9.90
CA ARG A 179 32.56 -9.50 -9.77
C ARG A 179 31.89 -8.13 -9.71
N LYS A 180 30.65 -8.01 -10.20
CA LYS A 180 29.85 -6.78 -10.03
C LYS A 180 29.44 -6.54 -8.58
N PHE A 181 29.42 -7.59 -7.76
CA PHE A 181 28.95 -7.57 -6.37
C PHE A 181 30.08 -7.80 -5.34
N TYR A 182 31.10 -8.58 -5.70
CA TYR A 182 32.16 -9.01 -4.79
C TYR A 182 33.54 -8.86 -5.42
N THR A 183 34.49 -8.30 -4.67
CA THR A 183 35.89 -8.24 -5.08
C THR A 183 36.60 -9.57 -4.85
N GLU A 184 37.70 -9.81 -5.56
CA GLU A 184 38.51 -11.02 -5.43
C GLU A 184 39.10 -11.19 -4.03
N GLU A 185 39.47 -10.08 -3.39
CA GLU A 185 40.02 -10.12 -2.03
C GLU A 185 38.98 -10.63 -1.05
N LYS A 186 37.72 -10.21 -1.19
CA LYS A 186 36.62 -10.62 -0.31
C LYS A 186 36.23 -12.07 -0.52
N GLU A 187 36.23 -12.53 -1.77
CA GLU A 187 36.07 -13.95 -2.08
C GLU A 187 37.18 -14.78 -1.44
N ARG A 188 38.44 -14.40 -1.62
CA ARG A 188 39.57 -15.16 -1.08
C ARG A 188 39.63 -15.15 0.45
N SER A 189 39.20 -14.06 1.10
CA SER A 189 39.22 -13.98 2.57
C SER A 189 38.10 -14.78 3.22
N ASN A 190 36.97 -14.91 2.54
CA ASN A 190 35.74 -15.42 3.13
C ASN A 190 35.28 -16.76 2.56
N GLY A 191 35.72 -17.10 1.36
CA GLY A 191 35.16 -18.19 0.56
C GLY A 191 33.79 -17.85 -0.05
N VAL A 192 33.17 -18.86 -0.64
CA VAL A 192 31.88 -18.80 -1.31
C VAL A 192 30.93 -19.84 -0.73
N LEU A 193 29.70 -19.42 -0.52
CA LEU A 193 28.57 -20.21 -0.06
C LEU A 193 27.60 -20.44 -1.21
N ALA A 194 27.32 -21.71 -1.52
CA ALA A 194 26.21 -22.09 -2.38
C ALA A 194 25.02 -22.53 -1.51
N ILE A 195 23.93 -21.77 -1.59
CA ILE A 195 22.70 -22.05 -0.86
C ILE A 195 21.70 -22.69 -1.83
N CYS A 196 21.50 -24.00 -1.70
CA CYS A 196 20.49 -24.71 -2.48
C CYS A 196 19.11 -24.40 -1.88
N ILE A 197 18.24 -23.79 -2.67
CA ILE A 197 16.93 -23.28 -2.24
C ILE A 197 15.80 -23.96 -3.00
N SER A 198 14.66 -24.04 -2.33
CA SER A 198 13.41 -24.51 -2.91
C SER A 198 12.25 -23.63 -2.48
N LYS A 199 11.29 -23.41 -3.38
CA LYS A 199 10.10 -22.62 -3.08
C LYS A 199 9.21 -23.36 -2.09
N MET A 200 8.81 -22.69 -1.02
CA MET A 200 7.85 -23.26 -0.07
C MET A 200 6.43 -23.25 -0.65
N ALA A 201 5.63 -24.27 -0.33
CA ALA A 201 4.23 -24.32 -0.76
C ALA A 201 3.39 -23.22 -0.09
N THR A 202 3.64 -22.98 1.20
CA THR A 202 3.02 -21.90 1.96
C THR A 202 3.75 -20.59 1.69
N GLN A 203 3.00 -19.54 1.32
CA GLN A 203 3.55 -18.24 0.96
C GLN A 203 2.69 -17.12 1.55
N PRO A 204 3.29 -16.03 2.07
CA PRO A 204 2.55 -14.95 2.72
C PRO A 204 1.54 -14.28 1.75
N TYR A 205 1.92 -14.12 0.48
CA TYR A 205 1.03 -13.54 -0.53
C TYR A 205 -0.20 -14.39 -0.84
N VAL A 206 -0.15 -15.72 -0.63
CA VAL A 206 -1.31 -16.60 -0.81
C VAL A 206 -2.32 -16.38 0.32
N THR A 207 -1.84 -16.33 1.56
CA THR A 207 -2.67 -16.02 2.73
C THR A 207 -3.27 -14.63 2.61
N LEU A 208 -2.47 -13.63 2.23
CA LEU A 208 -2.95 -12.26 2.02
C LEU A 208 -4.00 -12.18 0.91
N ALA A 209 -3.78 -12.83 -0.24
CA ALA A 209 -4.77 -12.88 -1.31
C ALA A 209 -6.08 -13.54 -0.84
N SER A 210 -5.99 -14.55 0.03
CA SER A 210 -7.18 -15.18 0.60
C SER A 210 -7.92 -14.26 1.58
N ILE A 211 -7.23 -13.47 2.38
CA ILE A 211 -7.84 -12.45 3.26
C ILE A 211 -8.55 -11.40 2.40
N LEU A 212 -7.86 -10.84 1.40
CA LEU A 212 -8.43 -9.83 0.49
C LEU A 212 -9.66 -10.37 -0.26
N SER A 213 -9.59 -11.60 -0.74
CA SER A 213 -10.73 -12.26 -1.40
C SER A 213 -11.90 -12.50 -0.46
N GLY A 214 -11.66 -12.81 0.82
CA GLY A 214 -12.71 -13.02 1.81
C GLY A 214 -13.35 -11.73 2.32
N LEU A 215 -12.57 -10.63 2.37
CA LEU A 215 -13.10 -9.29 2.63
C LEU A 215 -14.03 -8.82 1.50
N GLY A 216 -13.68 -9.18 0.26
CA GLY A 216 -14.40 -8.73 -0.93
C GLY A 216 -14.37 -7.21 -1.07
N TYR A 217 -15.18 -6.68 -1.98
CA TYR A 217 -15.18 -5.25 -2.24
C TYR A 217 -15.61 -4.42 -1.02
N VAL A 218 -16.66 -4.86 -0.32
CA VAL A 218 -17.22 -4.14 0.84
C VAL A 218 -16.19 -4.05 1.96
N GLY A 219 -15.52 -5.16 2.31
CA GLY A 219 -14.50 -5.16 3.36
C GLY A 219 -13.30 -4.30 2.99
N ILE A 220 -12.84 -4.35 1.73
CA ILE A 220 -11.75 -3.49 1.25
C ILE A 220 -12.14 -2.00 1.33
N GLN A 221 -13.33 -1.64 0.85
CA GLN A 221 -13.84 -0.26 0.95
C GLN A 221 -13.94 0.22 2.41
N SER A 222 -14.42 -0.64 3.32
CA SER A 222 -14.49 -0.34 4.74
C SER A 222 -13.10 -0.11 5.37
N LEU A 223 -12.07 -0.86 4.95
CA LEU A 223 -10.68 -0.62 5.37
C LEU A 223 -10.12 0.68 4.78
N LEU A 224 -10.52 1.05 3.57
CA LEU A 224 -10.19 2.33 2.96
C LEU A 224 -10.93 3.53 3.59
N GLY A 225 -11.92 3.27 4.44
CA GLY A 225 -12.67 4.27 5.20
C GLY A 225 -14.01 4.66 4.56
N LEU A 226 -14.43 3.98 3.50
CA LEU A 226 -15.75 4.20 2.91
C LEU A 226 -16.82 3.63 3.82
N SER A 227 -17.85 4.43 4.02
CA SER A 227 -19.10 4.00 4.62
C SER A 227 -19.95 3.25 3.61
N HIS A 228 -20.82 2.39 4.12
CA HIS A 228 -21.76 1.62 3.32
C HIS A 228 -23.18 2.01 3.68
N THR A 229 -23.90 2.55 2.71
CA THR A 229 -25.30 2.93 2.87
C THR A 229 -26.12 2.49 1.66
N ALA A 230 -27.45 2.59 1.73
CA ALA A 230 -28.29 2.37 0.55
C ALA A 230 -27.82 3.24 -0.63
N GLY A 231 -27.54 2.59 -1.76
CA GLY A 231 -27.04 3.24 -2.97
C GLY A 231 -25.51 3.35 -3.07
N THR A 232 -24.73 2.81 -2.12
CA THR A 232 -23.26 2.70 -2.25
C THR A 232 -22.88 1.87 -3.48
N ILE A 233 -21.86 2.35 -4.22
CA ILE A 233 -21.27 1.64 -5.34
C ILE A 233 -20.18 0.71 -4.82
N SER A 234 -20.39 -0.61 -4.96
CA SER A 234 -19.56 -1.61 -4.27
C SER A 234 -18.13 -1.71 -4.78
N ASP A 235 -17.82 -1.38 -6.04
CA ASP A 235 -16.49 -1.47 -6.63
C ASP A 235 -15.78 -0.11 -6.75
N ALA A 236 -16.42 0.97 -6.28
CA ALA A 236 -15.87 2.30 -6.37
C ALA A 236 -14.70 2.52 -5.40
N LEU A 237 -13.72 3.32 -5.83
CA LEU A 237 -12.61 3.75 -5.01
C LEU A 237 -12.72 5.26 -4.73
N PRO A 238 -12.22 5.72 -3.57
CA PRO A 238 -12.24 7.14 -3.26
C PRO A 238 -11.28 7.87 -4.21
N PRO A 239 -11.68 9.00 -4.81
CA PRO A 239 -10.83 9.74 -5.73
C PRO A 239 -9.59 10.33 -5.02
N PRO A 240 -8.49 10.60 -5.74
CA PRO A 240 -7.32 11.23 -5.16
C PRO A 240 -7.65 12.61 -4.57
N ARG A 241 -7.11 12.94 -3.39
CA ARG A 241 -7.23 14.28 -2.80
C ARG A 241 -6.81 15.39 -3.78
N SER A 242 -5.81 15.13 -4.62
CA SER A 242 -5.36 16.07 -5.65
C SER A 242 -6.44 16.36 -6.70
N ALA A 243 -7.23 15.35 -7.13
CA ALA A 243 -8.34 15.54 -8.05
C ALA A 243 -9.45 16.40 -7.42
N LEU A 244 -9.79 16.10 -6.16
CA LEU A 244 -10.77 16.86 -5.38
C LEU A 244 -10.38 18.34 -5.24
N LEU A 245 -9.13 18.60 -4.87
CA LEU A 245 -8.61 19.96 -4.70
C LEU A 245 -8.47 20.69 -6.05
N SER A 246 -8.03 19.99 -7.09
CA SER A 246 -7.88 20.55 -8.43
C SER A 246 -9.22 21.00 -9.00
N SER A 247 -10.24 20.14 -8.97
CA SER A 247 -11.57 20.48 -9.46
C SER A 247 -12.23 21.61 -8.65
N PHE A 248 -11.94 21.66 -7.34
CA PHE A 248 -12.38 22.73 -6.44
C PHE A 248 -11.74 24.08 -6.77
N MET A 249 -10.52 24.07 -7.31
CA MET A 249 -9.78 25.27 -7.71
C MET A 249 -9.99 25.69 -9.17
N LEU A 250 -10.73 24.92 -9.98
CA LEU A 250 -11.04 25.31 -11.35
C LEU A 250 -11.83 26.63 -11.41
N PRO A 251 -11.58 27.50 -12.40
CA PRO A 251 -12.39 28.71 -12.60
C PRO A 251 -13.86 28.36 -12.86
N PHE A 252 -14.79 28.98 -12.13
CA PHE A 252 -16.23 28.71 -12.28
C PHE A 252 -16.79 29.20 -13.62
N LYS A 253 -16.28 30.33 -14.12
CA LYS A 253 -16.66 30.92 -15.41
C LYS A 253 -15.41 31.36 -16.17
N PRO A 254 -14.66 30.42 -16.79
CA PRO A 254 -13.38 30.73 -17.43
C PRO A 254 -13.51 31.74 -18.59
N ASN A 255 -14.69 31.82 -19.22
CA ASN A 255 -14.95 32.70 -20.34
C ASN A 255 -15.32 34.14 -19.93
N VAL A 256 -15.43 34.45 -18.63
CA VAL A 256 -15.77 35.79 -18.15
C VAL A 256 -14.51 36.54 -17.77
N LYS A 257 -14.17 37.57 -18.56
CA LYS A 257 -12.97 38.39 -18.36
C LYS A 257 -13.01 39.07 -16.98
N GLY A 258 -11.96 38.86 -16.19
CA GLY A 258 -11.81 39.43 -14.84
C GLY A 258 -12.44 38.62 -13.71
N SER A 259 -13.16 37.53 -14.01
CA SER A 259 -13.62 36.60 -12.97
C SER A 259 -12.50 35.62 -12.63
N SER A 260 -12.13 35.56 -11.35
CA SER A 260 -11.16 34.60 -10.83
C SER A 260 -11.77 33.63 -9.81
N LEU A 261 -13.09 33.72 -9.61
CA LEU A 261 -13.83 32.89 -8.67
C LEU A 261 -13.75 31.41 -9.07
N THR A 262 -13.38 30.56 -8.11
CA THR A 262 -13.30 29.11 -8.31
C THR A 262 -14.66 28.42 -8.15
N CYS A 263 -14.77 27.20 -8.67
CA CYS A 263 -15.91 26.31 -8.46
C CYS A 263 -16.17 26.10 -6.97
N GLY A 264 -15.12 25.91 -6.17
CA GLY A 264 -15.21 25.75 -4.73
C GLY A 264 -15.71 26.98 -4.00
N ALA A 265 -15.21 28.16 -4.34
CA ALA A 265 -15.73 29.41 -3.79
C ALA A 265 -17.19 29.64 -4.16
N ARG A 266 -17.60 29.24 -5.37
CA ARG A 266 -19.01 29.30 -5.78
C ARG A 266 -19.87 28.33 -4.99
N ALA A 267 -19.39 27.11 -4.73
CA ALA A 267 -20.08 26.13 -3.90
C ALA A 267 -20.27 26.66 -2.47
N LEU A 268 -19.20 27.17 -1.86
CA LEU A 268 -19.21 27.73 -0.51
C LEU A 268 -20.25 28.86 -0.37
N ALA A 269 -20.40 29.73 -1.38
CA ALA A 269 -21.35 30.84 -1.35
C ALA A 269 -22.81 30.38 -1.08
N LYS A 270 -23.21 29.22 -1.62
CA LYS A 270 -24.55 28.67 -1.43
C LYS A 270 -24.77 28.17 0.00
N HIS A 271 -23.71 27.70 0.65
CA HIS A 271 -23.77 27.20 2.03
C HIS A 271 -23.64 28.32 3.06
N ALA A 272 -22.74 29.28 2.84
CA ALA A 272 -22.50 30.41 3.75
C ALA A 272 -23.74 31.28 3.97
N THR A 273 -24.61 31.40 2.97
CA THR A 273 -25.89 32.13 3.09
C THR A 273 -26.97 31.37 3.86
N ARG A 274 -26.82 30.05 4.03
CA ARG A 274 -27.82 29.16 4.65
C ARG A 274 -27.45 28.72 6.07
N SER A 275 -26.21 28.93 6.48
CA SER A 275 -25.68 28.53 7.79
C SER A 275 -25.76 29.69 8.78
N SER A 276 -26.57 29.51 9.83
CA SER A 276 -26.73 30.50 10.90
C SER A 276 -25.53 30.56 11.86
N ASN A 277 -24.77 29.48 11.97
CA ASN A 277 -23.64 29.33 12.90
C ASN A 277 -22.28 29.66 12.30
N ARG A 278 -22.23 30.20 11.08
CA ARG A 278 -21.00 30.65 10.39
C ARG A 278 -19.93 29.58 10.25
N TYR A 279 -20.29 28.29 10.24
CA TYR A 279 -19.34 27.20 10.04
C TYR A 279 -18.49 27.40 8.76
N TRP A 280 -19.13 27.85 7.68
CA TRP A 280 -18.50 28.12 6.38
C TRP A 280 -17.69 29.43 6.33
N GLY A 281 -17.54 30.13 7.46
CA GLY A 281 -16.90 31.42 7.55
C GLY A 281 -17.71 32.58 6.98
N ARG A 282 -17.09 33.77 6.97
CA ARG A 282 -17.70 34.99 6.46
C ARG A 282 -17.37 35.15 4.98
N TYR A 283 -18.36 34.90 4.12
CA TYR A 283 -18.20 34.97 2.67
C TYR A 283 -18.30 36.41 2.15
N ASP A 284 -17.19 37.16 2.19
CA ASP A 284 -17.10 38.53 1.67
C ASP A 284 -15.74 38.84 1.02
N GLY A 285 -15.56 40.09 0.58
CA GLY A 285 -14.34 40.54 -0.07
C GLY A 285 -14.22 40.18 -1.56
N SER A 286 -12.98 40.25 -2.05
CA SER A 286 -12.63 39.97 -3.46
C SER A 286 -12.74 38.47 -3.80
N ASP A 287 -12.73 38.14 -5.09
CA ASP A 287 -12.67 36.73 -5.54
C ASP A 287 -11.48 35.99 -4.90
N SER A 288 -10.33 36.65 -4.74
CA SER A 288 -9.16 36.08 -4.06
C SER A 288 -9.43 35.75 -2.59
N ASN A 289 -10.16 36.62 -1.87
CA ASN A 289 -10.54 36.35 -0.48
C ASN A 289 -11.49 35.14 -0.39
N LYS A 290 -12.49 35.07 -1.27
CA LYS A 290 -13.47 33.98 -1.31
C LYS A 290 -12.83 32.65 -1.68
N ASN A 291 -11.89 32.65 -2.63
CA ASN A 291 -11.14 31.46 -3.03
C ASN A 291 -10.27 30.95 -1.88
N ARG A 292 -9.59 31.86 -1.16
CA ARG A 292 -8.81 31.49 0.03
C ARG A 292 -9.69 30.87 1.11
N LEU A 293 -10.80 31.51 1.45
CA LEU A 293 -11.75 30.98 2.43
C LEU A 293 -12.26 29.59 2.03
N ALA A 294 -12.57 29.38 0.75
CA ALA A 294 -12.99 28.07 0.26
C ALA A 294 -11.92 27.00 0.48
N MET A 295 -10.65 27.33 0.27
CA MET A 295 -9.53 26.42 0.54
C MET A 295 -9.33 26.15 2.03
N ASP A 296 -9.42 27.18 2.85
CA ASP A 296 -9.31 27.08 4.31
C ASP A 296 -10.40 26.17 4.90
N VAL A 297 -11.57 26.07 4.24
CA VAL A 297 -12.66 25.18 4.66
C VAL A 297 -12.52 23.77 4.09
N ILE A 298 -12.21 23.63 2.80
CA ILE A 298 -12.19 22.30 2.16
C ILE A 298 -11.02 21.44 2.61
N GLY A 299 -9.88 22.05 2.94
CA GLY A 299 -8.67 21.35 3.40
C GLY A 299 -8.94 20.50 4.65
N PRO A 300 -9.42 21.10 5.75
CA PRO A 300 -9.82 20.36 6.95
C PRO A 300 -10.93 19.34 6.71
N LEU A 301 -11.93 19.64 5.86
CA LEU A 301 -12.98 18.67 5.51
C LEU A 301 -12.39 17.41 4.85
N ILE A 302 -11.46 17.55 3.91
CA ILE A 302 -10.81 16.41 3.25
C ILE A 302 -9.89 15.67 4.21
N ALA A 303 -9.16 16.39 5.06
CA ALA A 303 -8.18 15.82 5.97
C ALA A 303 -8.82 15.06 7.14
N TYR A 304 -9.99 15.52 7.63
CA TYR A 304 -10.58 15.05 8.88
C TYR A 304 -12.05 14.62 8.76
N CYS A 305 -12.58 14.39 7.55
CA CYS A 305 -13.91 13.80 7.42
C CYS A 305 -13.98 12.45 8.14
N CYS A 306 -15.06 12.24 8.90
CA CYS A 306 -15.32 10.98 9.61
C CYS A 306 -16.25 10.06 8.83
N TRP A 307 -16.82 10.54 7.73
CA TRP A 307 -17.66 9.77 6.83
C TRP A 307 -17.30 10.13 5.39
N LEU A 308 -17.11 9.11 4.56
CA LEU A 308 -16.98 9.27 3.11
C LEU A 308 -17.66 8.11 2.39
N ASN A 309 -18.21 8.35 1.22
CA ASN A 309 -18.89 7.31 0.44
C ASN A 309 -18.90 7.65 -1.05
N VAL A 310 -18.99 6.62 -1.90
CA VAL A 310 -19.37 6.75 -3.31
C VAL A 310 -20.74 6.11 -3.47
N HIS A 311 -21.74 6.93 -3.76
CA HIS A 311 -23.14 6.51 -3.72
C HIS A 311 -24.02 7.28 -4.69
N ILE A 312 -25.21 6.73 -4.98
CA ILE A 312 -26.18 7.34 -5.88
C ILE A 312 -27.02 8.37 -5.10
N VAL A 313 -27.00 9.62 -5.56
CA VAL A 313 -27.84 10.70 -5.03
C VAL A 313 -28.66 11.33 -6.14
N GLN A 314 -29.98 11.37 -5.99
CA GLN A 314 -30.85 12.10 -6.91
C GLN A 314 -30.73 13.62 -6.69
N PRO A 315 -30.73 14.46 -7.75
CA PRO A 315 -30.78 14.13 -9.18
C PRO A 315 -29.40 13.94 -9.84
N HIS A 316 -28.32 13.89 -9.06
CA HIS A 316 -26.93 13.99 -9.54
C HIS A 316 -26.31 12.68 -10.05
N GLY A 317 -26.93 11.53 -9.78
CA GLY A 317 -26.37 10.22 -10.13
C GLY A 317 -25.32 9.78 -9.10
N ILE A 318 -24.24 9.14 -9.56
CA ILE A 318 -23.15 8.67 -8.68
C ILE A 318 -22.29 9.85 -8.26
N VAL A 319 -22.04 9.97 -6.96
CA VAL A 319 -21.27 11.06 -6.37
C VAL A 319 -20.31 10.53 -5.31
N PHE A 320 -19.15 11.17 -5.19
CA PHE A 320 -18.28 11.04 -4.03
C PHE A 320 -18.64 12.10 -3.01
N GLU A 321 -18.88 11.72 -1.76
CA GLU A 321 -19.32 12.62 -0.71
C GLU A 321 -18.52 12.40 0.56
N ILE A 322 -18.16 13.50 1.23
CA ILE A 322 -17.47 13.49 2.52
C ILE A 322 -18.25 14.31 3.53
N ARG A 323 -18.19 13.90 4.80
CA ARG A 323 -18.82 14.62 5.91
C ARG A 323 -17.97 14.58 7.18
N VAL A 324 -18.03 15.65 7.95
CA VAL A 324 -17.55 15.70 9.35
C VAL A 324 -18.69 15.39 10.32
N ALA A 325 -18.35 15.19 11.59
CA ALA A 325 -19.30 14.76 12.62
C ALA A 325 -20.51 15.69 12.77
N ASP A 326 -20.31 17.00 12.58
CA ASP A 326 -21.37 18.01 12.65
C ASP A 326 -22.30 18.03 11.42
N GLY A 327 -22.12 17.10 10.47
CA GLY A 327 -22.97 16.92 9.29
C GLY A 327 -22.61 17.78 8.08
N TYR A 328 -21.68 18.74 8.22
CA TYR A 328 -21.14 19.49 7.08
C TYR A 328 -20.32 18.59 6.17
N GLY A 329 -20.33 18.90 4.88
CA GLY A 329 -19.68 18.07 3.89
C GLY A 329 -19.54 18.74 2.54
N ALA A 330 -18.92 18.00 1.63
CA ALA A 330 -18.71 18.40 0.26
C ALA A 330 -18.91 17.19 -0.66
N ARG A 331 -19.25 17.46 -1.93
CA ARG A 331 -19.62 16.44 -2.89
C ARG A 331 -18.98 16.71 -4.25
N TRP A 332 -18.51 15.64 -4.88
CA TRP A 332 -17.94 15.64 -6.22
C TRP A 332 -18.58 14.55 -7.08
N SER A 333 -18.29 14.58 -8.38
CA SER A 333 -18.43 13.41 -9.26
C SER A 333 -17.61 12.25 -8.70
N GLU A 334 -17.96 11.03 -9.12
CA GLU A 334 -17.29 9.79 -8.71
C GLU A 334 -15.75 9.86 -8.84
N ASP A 335 -15.26 10.42 -9.95
CA ASP A 335 -13.84 10.58 -10.26
C ASP A 335 -13.18 11.80 -9.56
N GLY A 336 -13.95 12.60 -8.82
CA GLY A 336 -13.48 13.82 -8.17
C GLY A 336 -13.27 15.02 -9.11
N SER A 337 -13.56 14.90 -10.41
CA SER A 337 -13.25 15.92 -11.42
C SER A 337 -14.21 17.12 -11.43
N LYS A 338 -15.37 17.00 -10.80
CA LYS A 338 -16.39 18.05 -10.76
C LYS A 338 -16.98 18.23 -9.36
N VAL A 339 -16.98 19.46 -8.85
CA VAL A 339 -17.65 19.82 -7.59
C VAL A 339 -19.15 19.99 -7.81
N TYR A 340 -19.96 19.41 -6.93
CA TYR A 340 -21.39 19.73 -6.82
C TYR A 340 -21.61 20.81 -5.76
N ALA A 341 -22.48 21.76 -6.08
CA ALA A 341 -22.74 22.97 -5.30
C ALA A 341 -24.22 23.10 -4.95
#